data_AF-A0A1C5E991-F1
#
_entry.id   AF-A0A1C5E991-F1
#
_cell.length_a   1.000
_cell.length_b   1.000
_cell.length_c   1.000
_cell.angle_alpha   90.00
_cell.angle_beta   90.00
_cell.angle_gamma   90.00
#
_symmetry.space_group_name_H-M   'P 1'
#
loop_
_entity.id
_entity.type
_entity.pdbx_description
1 polymer ?
#
loop_
_entity_poly.entity_id
_entity_poly.type
_entity_poly.pdbx_seq_one_letter_code
_entity_poly.pdbx_strand_id
1 'polypeptide(L)'
;MFIIVRSNHGEHRFHDLRSRQHPAHFGEIAVNHIAIVLLAAALVVVLALLAAAAAGTLARLDGATYPAALMRAATTFAAVLTLAAAVTGALAQFLP
;
A
#
# COMPACT_ATOMS: atom_id res chain seq x y z
N MET A 1 33.73 11.25 -49.43
CA MET A 1 34.60 10.63 -48.42
C MET A 1 34.20 11.19 -47.05
N PHE A 2 33.29 10.51 -46.35
CA PHE A 2 32.80 10.97 -45.04
C PHE A 2 33.64 10.34 -43.94
N ILE A 3 34.39 11.16 -43.23
CA ILE A 3 35.25 10.75 -42.11
C ILE A 3 34.36 10.68 -40.87
N ILE A 4 34.07 9.46 -40.41
CA ILE A 4 33.40 9.21 -39.13
C ILE A 4 34.42 9.49 -38.02
N VAL A 5 34.45 10.72 -37.50
CA VAL A 5 35.18 11.05 -36.28
C VAL A 5 34.42 10.44 -35.10
N ARG A 6 34.89 9.27 -34.64
CA ARG A 6 34.40 8.60 -33.43
C ARG A 6 34.84 9.39 -32.20
N SER A 7 33.97 10.25 -31.69
CA SER A 7 34.20 10.96 -30.42
C SER A 7 34.04 9.99 -29.24
N ASN A 8 35.15 9.35 -28.86
CA ASN A 8 35.23 8.31 -27.82
C ASN A 8 35.18 8.88 -26.38
N HIS A 9 34.77 10.15 -26.21
CA HIS A 9 34.83 10.88 -24.94
C HIS A 9 33.50 10.90 -24.17
N GLY A 10 32.40 10.45 -24.79
CA GLY A 10 31.07 10.35 -24.16
C GLY A 10 30.82 9.03 -23.44
N GLU A 11 31.45 7.94 -23.88
CA GLU A 11 31.15 6.57 -23.44
C GLU A 11 31.31 6.39 -21.92
N HIS A 12 32.34 6.99 -21.31
CA HIS A 12 32.55 6.94 -19.85
C HIS A 12 31.45 7.67 -19.06
N ARG A 13 30.98 8.82 -19.56
CA ARG A 13 29.92 9.59 -18.91
C ARG A 13 28.55 8.92 -19.05
N PHE A 14 28.26 8.32 -20.21
CA PHE A 14 27.03 7.54 -20.41
C PHE A 14 27.01 6.26 -19.56
N HIS A 15 28.16 5.60 -19.39
CA HIS A 15 28.27 4.45 -18.50
C HIS A 15 28.02 4.80 -17.03
N ASP A 16 28.48 5.98 -16.59
CA ASP A 16 28.28 6.44 -15.21
C ASP A 16 26.80 6.83 -14.94
N LEU A 17 26.14 7.52 -15.87
CA LEU A 17 24.71 7.83 -15.77
C LEU A 17 23.85 6.56 -15.78
N ARG A 18 24.16 5.57 -16.65
CA ARG A 18 23.47 4.28 -16.68
C ARG A 18 23.68 3.46 -15.40
N SER A 19 24.84 3.59 -14.76
CA SER A 19 25.15 2.93 -13.49
C SER A 19 24.46 3.60 -12.29
N ARG A 20 24.17 4.91 -12.36
CA ARG A 20 23.36 5.62 -11.35
C ARG A 20 21.86 5.51 -11.57
N GLN A 21 21.42 5.36 -12.81
CA GLN A 21 20.01 5.15 -13.15
C GLN A 21 19.50 3.80 -12.64
N HIS A 22 20.30 2.72 -12.69
CA HIS A 22 19.91 1.42 -12.14
C HIS A 22 19.51 1.44 -10.64
N PRO A 23 20.35 1.93 -9.72
CA PRO A 23 20.04 1.96 -8.29
C PRO A 23 18.95 2.97 -7.95
N ALA A 24 18.90 4.13 -8.63
CA ALA A 24 17.86 5.13 -8.40
C ALA A 24 16.49 4.62 -8.87
N HIS A 25 16.40 4.05 -10.07
CA HIS A 25 15.15 3.56 -10.63
C HIS A 25 14.59 2.37 -9.83
N PHE A 26 15.45 1.46 -9.35
CA PHE A 26 15.00 0.35 -8.51
C PHE A 26 14.52 0.83 -7.14
N GLY A 27 15.23 1.78 -6.52
CA GLY A 27 14.80 2.41 -5.29
C GLY A 27 13.48 3.17 -5.43
N GLU A 28 13.30 3.91 -6.52
CA GLU A 28 12.11 4.71 -6.81
C GLU A 28 10.88 3.84 -7.10
N ILE A 29 11.05 2.72 -7.83
CA ILE A 29 10.01 1.70 -8.00
C ILE A 29 9.61 1.10 -6.65
N ALA A 30 10.59 0.68 -5.84
CA ALA A 30 10.34 0.08 -4.54
C ALA A 30 9.63 1.07 -3.59
N VAL A 31 10.09 2.33 -3.55
CA VAL A 31 9.49 3.40 -2.73
C VAL A 31 8.05 3.68 -3.17
N ASN A 32 7.78 3.78 -4.48
CA ASN A 32 6.43 3.98 -4.98
C ASN A 32 5.50 2.81 -4.64
N HIS A 33 5.99 1.58 -4.80
CA HIS A 33 5.20 0.38 -4.47
C HIS A 33 4.88 0.30 -2.97
N ILE A 34 5.86 0.56 -2.11
CA ILE A 34 5.67 0.62 -0.66
C ILE A 34 4.69 1.74 -0.28
N ALA A 35 4.78 2.91 -0.91
CA ALA A 35 3.88 4.03 -0.66
C ALA A 35 2.42 3.68 -1.02
N ILE A 36 2.19 3.01 -2.15
CA ILE A 36 0.86 2.57 -2.58
C ILE A 36 0.28 1.55 -1.57
N VAL A 37 1.09 0.58 -1.13
CA VAL A 37 0.66 -0.42 -0.12
C VAL A 37 0.34 0.25 1.22
N LEU A 38 1.16 1.21 1.66
CA LEU A 38 0.92 1.98 2.89
C LEU A 38 -0.36 2.82 2.80
N LEU A 39 -0.60 3.48 1.67
CA LEU A 39 -1.82 4.24 1.43
C LEU A 39 -3.04 3.33 1.46
N ALA A 40 -2.98 2.18 0.80
CA ALA A 40 -4.07 1.20 0.82
C ALA A 40 -4.34 0.69 2.25
N ALA A 41 -3.29 0.35 3.00
CA ALA A 41 -3.42 -0.08 4.40
C ALA A 41 -4.04 1.01 5.27
N ALA A 42 -3.63 2.27 5.10
CA ALA A 42 -4.21 3.40 5.82
C ALA A 42 -5.71 3.56 5.51
N LEU A 43 -6.10 3.45 4.24
CA LEU A 43 -7.51 3.49 3.83
C LEU A 43 -8.33 2.36 4.46
N VAL A 44 -7.80 1.13 4.48
CA VAL A 44 -8.44 -0.02 5.13
C VAL A 44 -8.65 0.25 6.63
N VAL A 45 -7.66 0.81 7.31
CA VAL A 45 -7.78 1.15 8.75
C VAL A 45 -8.86 2.21 8.96
N VAL A 46 -8.90 3.26 8.15
CA VAL A 46 -9.94 4.31 8.25
C VAL A 46 -11.34 3.73 8.02
N LEU A 47 -11.51 2.88 7.01
CA LEU A 47 -12.78 2.20 6.76
C LEU A 47 -13.19 1.26 7.90
N ALA A 48 -12.23 0.53 8.47
CA ALA A 48 -12.47 -0.33 9.62
C ALA A 48 -12.91 0.47 10.85
N LEU A 49 -12.29 1.61 11.12
CA LEU A 49 -12.69 2.51 12.20
C LEU A 49 -14.09 3.11 11.96
N LEU A 50 -14.40 3.51 10.73
CA LEU A 50 -15.71 4.04 10.37
C LEU A 50 -16.81 2.98 10.56
N ALA A 51 -16.57 1.75 10.12
CA ALA A 51 -17.49 0.62 10.31
C ALA A 51 -17.68 0.27 11.80
N ALA A 52 -16.59 0.26 12.58
CA ALA A 52 -16.65 0.04 14.02
C ALA A 52 -17.43 1.14 14.74
N ALA A 53 -17.24 2.40 14.36
CA ALA A 53 -17.99 3.53 14.90
C ALA A 53 -19.48 3.42 14.54
N ALA A 54 -19.82 3.06 13.30
CA ALA A 54 -21.20 2.84 12.88
C ALA A 54 -21.87 1.72 13.70
N ALA A 55 -21.18 0.59 13.92
CA ALA A 55 -21.67 -0.52 14.73
C ALA A 55 -21.84 -0.13 16.22
N GLY A 56 -20.91 0.64 16.77
CA GLY A 56 -20.99 1.18 18.12
C GLY A 56 -22.18 2.14 18.29
N THR A 57 -22.41 3.01 17.31
CA THR A 57 -23.56 3.91 17.27
C THR A 57 -24.87 3.15 17.14
N LEU A 58 -24.95 2.16 16.25
CA LEU A 58 -26.10 1.25 16.15
C LEU A 58 -26.38 0.54 17.48
N ALA A 59 -25.34 0.07 18.17
CA ALA A 59 -25.48 -0.54 19.49
C ALA A 59 -25.99 0.46 20.55
N ARG A 60 -25.59 1.74 20.47
CA ARG A 60 -26.12 2.82 21.34
C ARG A 60 -27.59 3.10 21.06
N LEU A 61 -27.99 3.08 19.79
CA LEU A 61 -29.39 3.24 19.37
C LEU A 61 -30.25 2.02 19.78
N ASP A 62 -29.67 0.82 19.78
CA ASP A 62 -30.25 -0.42 20.32
C ASP A 62 -30.39 -0.41 21.86
N GLY A 63 -29.96 0.65 22.55
CA GLY A 63 -30.00 0.77 24.00
C GLY A 63 -28.93 -0.07 24.73
N ALA A 64 -27.90 -0.55 24.03
CA ALA A 64 -26.85 -1.36 24.64
C ALA A 64 -26.01 -0.55 25.64
N THR A 65 -25.57 -1.19 26.73
CA THR A 65 -24.65 -0.61 27.71
C THR A 65 -23.29 -0.29 27.06
N TYR A 66 -22.53 0.68 27.62
CA TYR A 66 -21.21 1.10 27.09
C TYR A 66 -20.27 -0.08 26.76
N PRO A 67 -20.12 -1.09 27.64
CA PRO A 67 -19.29 -2.26 27.37
C PRO A 67 -19.77 -3.08 26.17
N ALA A 68 -21.08 -3.28 26.05
CA ALA A 68 -21.65 -4.08 24.97
C ALA A 68 -21.50 -3.40 23.60
N ALA A 69 -21.65 -2.08 23.53
CA ALA A 69 -21.41 -1.33 22.31
C ALA A 69 -19.92 -1.35 21.91
N LEU A 70 -19.01 -1.28 22.89
CA LEU A 70 -17.57 -1.32 22.65
C LEU A 70 -17.15 -2.70 22.11
N MET A 71 -17.70 -3.78 22.66
CA MET A 71 -17.48 -5.13 22.15
C MET A 71 -17.99 -5.29 20.71
N ARG A 72 -19.20 -4.81 20.39
CA ARG A 72 -19.72 -4.83 19.00
C ARG A 72 -18.84 -4.02 18.04
N ALA A 73 -18.37 -2.85 18.45
CA ALA A 73 -17.45 -2.06 17.63
C ALA A 73 -16.13 -2.83 17.38
N ALA A 74 -15.56 -3.43 18.42
CA ALA A 74 -14.33 -4.22 18.33
C ALA A 74 -14.48 -5.46 17.44
N THR A 75 -15.61 -6.18 17.53
CA THR A 75 -15.86 -7.33 16.65
C THR A 75 -16.01 -6.90 15.19
N THR A 76 -16.64 -5.75 14.94
CA THR A 76 -16.81 -5.21 13.59
C THR A 76 -15.46 -4.80 12.99
N PHE A 77 -14.61 -4.15 13.78
CA PHE A 77 -13.24 -3.81 13.38
C PHE A 77 -12.43 -5.06 13.02
N ALA A 78 -12.44 -6.08 13.89
CA ALA A 78 -11.75 -7.33 13.66
C ALA A 78 -12.25 -8.02 12.38
N ALA A 79 -13.56 -8.04 12.15
CA ALA A 79 -14.15 -8.63 10.95
C ALA A 79 -13.68 -7.93 9.67
N VAL A 80 -13.60 -6.60 9.66
CA VAL A 80 -13.08 -5.84 8.50
C VAL A 80 -11.61 -6.16 8.23
N LEU A 81 -10.78 -6.26 9.28
CA LEU A 81 -9.38 -6.66 9.12
C LEU A 81 -9.22 -8.09 8.61
N THR A 82 -10.01 -9.04 9.12
CA THR A 82 -10.00 -10.42 8.64
C THR A 82 -10.41 -10.49 7.17
N LEU A 83 -11.43 -9.74 6.76
CA LEU A 83 -11.84 -9.66 5.37
C LEU A 83 -10.74 -9.08 4.48
N ALA A 84 -10.09 -7.99 4.91
CA ALA A 84 -8.98 -7.40 4.18
C ALA A 84 -7.79 -8.38 4.03
N ALA A 85 -7.47 -9.13 5.09
CA ALA A 85 -6.44 -10.15 5.06
C ALA A 85 -6.81 -11.30 4.11
N ALA A 86 -8.06 -11.77 4.13
CA ALA A 86 -8.53 -12.82 3.25
C ALA A 86 -8.49 -12.39 1.77
N VAL A 87 -8.93 -11.17 1.46
CA VAL A 87 -8.86 -10.59 0.11
C VAL A 87 -7.42 -10.44 -0.34
N THR A 88 -6.55 -9.91 0.53
CA THR A 88 -5.11 -9.78 0.22
C THR A 88 -4.47 -11.14 -0.05
N GLY A 89 -4.78 -12.14 0.77
CA GLY A 89 -4.31 -13.52 0.59
C GLY A 89 -4.82 -14.14 -0.71
N ALA A 90 -6.09 -13.92 -1.06
CA ALA A 90 -6.65 -14.38 -2.33
C ALA A 90 -5.98 -13.69 -3.52
N LEU A 91 -5.78 -12.36 -3.49
CA LEU A 91 -5.06 -11.65 -4.56
C LEU A 91 -3.61 -12.12 -4.68
N ALA A 92 -2.94 -12.40 -3.56
CA ALA A 92 -1.56 -12.89 -3.57
C ALA A 92 -1.41 -14.24 -4.29
N GLN A 93 -2.47 -15.05 -4.39
CA GLN A 93 -2.46 -16.30 -5.17
C GLN A 93 -2.47 -16.06 -6.69
N PHE A 94 -2.92 -14.89 -7.14
CA PHE A 94 -3.00 -14.54 -8.57
C PHE A 94 -1.84 -13.64 -9.03
N LEU A 95 -0.96 -13.21 -8.10
CA LEU A 95 0.23 -12.44 -8.43
C LEU A 95 1.40 -13.40 -8.73
N PRO A 96 1.98 -13.38 -9.94
CA PRO A 96 3.04 -14.31 -10.36
C PRO A 96 4.37 -14.10 -9.65
#